data_AF-A0A7C2IU79-F1
#
_entry.id   AF-A0A7C2IU79-F1
#
_cell.length_a   1.000
_cell.length_b   1.000
_cell.length_c   1.000
_cell.angle_alpha   90.00
_cell.angle_beta   90.00
_cell.angle_gamma   90.00
#
_symmetry.space_group_name_H-M   'P 1'
#
loop_
_entity.id
_entity.type
_entity.pdbx_description
1 polymer ?
#
loop_
_entity_poly.entity_id
_entity_poly.type
_entity_poly.pdbx_seq_one_letter_code
_entity_poly.pdbx_strand_id
1 'polypeptide(L)' 'MKRSLIRWLWRMILPALAEWLEQRALRLPQAQRERLARQLHIDIRTIEAVEHTLRECVLRELHEWQP' A
#
# COMPACT_ATOMS: atom_id res chain seq x y z
N MET A 1 25.61 0.21 -17.24
CA MET A 1 25.26 1.59 -16.85
C MET A 1 23.77 1.81 -16.55
N LYS A 2 22.82 1.35 -17.39
CA LYS A 2 21.38 1.58 -17.16
C LYS A 2 20.82 1.03 -15.83
N ARG A 3 21.24 -0.17 -15.38
CA ARG A 3 20.82 -0.76 -14.09
C ARG A 3 21.25 0.04 -12.86
N SER A 4 22.43 0.66 -12.89
CA SER A 4 22.95 1.47 -11.79
C SER A 4 22.15 2.77 -11.62
N LEU A 5 21.69 3.36 -12.73
CA LEU A 5 20.81 4.54 -12.75
C LEU A 5 19.43 4.22 -12.20
N ILE A 6 18.82 3.10 -12.62
CA ILE A 6 17.51 2.66 -12.12
C ILE A 6 17.58 2.40 -10.62
N ARG A 7 18.62 1.71 -10.14
CA ARG A 7 18.80 1.44 -8.71
C ARG A 7 19.02 2.70 -7.88
N TRP A 8 19.71 3.69 -8.45
CA TRP A 8 19.94 4.99 -7.80
C TRP A 8 18.65 5.83 -7.73
N LEU A 9 17.90 5.92 -8.84
CA LEU A 9 16.56 6.53 -8.86
C LEU A 9 15.60 5.82 -7.90
N TRP A 10 15.65 4.49 -7.86
CA TRP A 10 14.83 3.69 -6.94
C TRP A 10 15.15 4.02 -5.49
N ARG A 11 16.43 4.13 -5.11
CA ARG A 11 16.84 4.52 -3.75
C ARG A 11 16.37 5.91 -3.34
N MET A 12 16.20 6.82 -4.30
CA MET A 12 15.69 8.17 -4.06
C MET A 12 14.16 8.21 -3.94
N ILE A 13 13.46 7.43 -4.77
CA ILE A 13 12.00 7.43 -4.85
C ILE A 13 11.35 6.55 -3.77
N LEU A 14 11.99 5.43 -3.40
CA LEU A 14 11.49 4.47 -2.41
C LEU A 14 10.99 5.11 -1.11
N PRO A 15 11.74 6.01 -0.41
CA PRO A 15 11.25 6.61 0.83
C PRO A 15 10.00 7.47 0.63
N ALA A 16 9.96 8.28 -0.43
CA ALA A 16 8.79 9.11 -0.74
C ALA A 16 7.58 8.26 -1.15
N LEU A 17 7.81 7.16 -1.86
CA LEU A 17 6.77 6.22 -2.27
C LEU A 17 6.20 5.46 -1.07
N ALA A 18 7.06 5.01 -0.15
CA ALA A 18 6.68 4.36 1.10
C ALA A 18 5.87 5.31 1.99
N GLU A 19 6.33 6.55 2.17
CA GLU A 19 5.59 7.56 2.93
C GLU A 19 4.22 7.87 2.29
N TRP A 20 4.17 7.98 0.96
CA TRP A 20 2.91 8.17 0.24
C TRP A 20 1.97 6.96 0.36
N LEU A 21 2.52 5.73 0.34
CA LEU A 21 1.77 4.49 0.54
C LEU A 21 1.18 4.39 1.96
N GLU A 22 1.96 4.75 2.97
CA GLU A 22 1.54 4.81 4.36
C GLU A 22 0.46 5.86 4.60
N GLN A 23 0.64 7.06 4.03
CA GLN A 23 -0.27 8.18 4.31
C GLN A 23 -1.55 8.12 3.47
N ARG A 24 -1.50 7.64 2.23
CA ARG A 24 -2.53 7.98 1.23
C ARG A 24 -3.01 6.83 0.35
N ALA A 25 -2.13 5.91 -0.05
CA ALA A 25 -2.47 4.97 -1.11
C ALA A 25 -3.43 3.84 -0.69
N LEU A 26 -3.48 3.52 0.60
CA LEU A 26 -4.17 2.34 1.10
C LEU A 26 -5.17 2.66 2.20
N ARG A 27 -5.65 3.91 2.31
CA ARG A 27 -6.77 4.25 3.18
C ARG A 27 -8.03 4.37 2.35
N LEU A 28 -8.92 3.40 2.45
CA LEU A 28 -10.23 3.53 1.83
C LEU A 28 -11.03 4.61 2.58
N PRO A 29 -11.66 5.57 1.85
CA PRO A 29 -12.58 6.51 2.46
C PRO A 29 -13.62 5.75 3.28
N GLN A 30 -13.97 6.26 4.46
CA GLN A 30 -14.91 5.59 5.36
C GLN A 30 -16.23 5.21 4.67
N ALA A 31 -16.75 6.11 3.83
CA ALA A 31 -17.95 5.87 3.03
C ALA A 31 -17.82 4.66 2.08
N GLN A 32 -16.62 4.39 1.53
CA GLN A 32 -16.37 3.21 0.69
C GLN A 32 -16.24 1.95 1.53
N ARG A 33 -15.59 2.01 2.71
CA ARG A 33 -15.50 0.88 3.64
C ARG A 33 -16.88 0.43 4.12
N GLU A 34 -17.74 1.37 4.51
CA GLU A 34 -19.12 1.09 4.91
C GLU A 34 -19.97 0.55 3.76
N ARG A 35 -19.71 1.00 2.52
CA ARG A 35 -20.39 0.47 1.34
C ARG A 35 -19.96 -0.98 1.06
N LEU A 36 -18.66 -1.27 1.14
CA LEU A 36 -18.13 -2.63 0.98
C LEU A 36 -18.61 -3.56 2.08
N ALA A 37 -18.63 -3.11 3.34
CA ALA A 37 -19.14 -3.89 4.48
C ALA A 37 -20.59 -4.33 4.23
N ARG A 38 -21.42 -3.39 3.77
CA ARG A 38 -22.82 -3.67 3.42
C ARG A 38 -22.96 -4.59 2.20
N GLN A 39 -22.16 -4.38 1.15
CA GLN A 39 -22.23 -5.21 -0.06
C GLN A 39 -21.79 -6.65 0.21
N LEU A 40 -20.74 -6.83 1.01
CA LEU A 40 -20.14 -8.11 1.30
C LEU A 40 -20.74 -8.80 2.54
N HIS A 41 -21.65 -8.13 3.28
CA HIS A 41 -22.21 -8.61 4.55
C HIS A 41 -21.12 -9.02 5.57
N ILE A 42 -20.04 -8.25 5.64
CA ILE A 42 -18.94 -8.48 6.58
C ILE A 42 -18.79 -7.30 7.53
N ASP A 43 -18.19 -7.55 8.69
CA ASP A 43 -17.82 -6.50 9.63
C ASP A 43 -16.83 -5.53 8.97
N ILE A 44 -17.01 -4.24 9.24
CA ILE A 44 -16.08 -3.19 8.82
C ILE A 44 -14.68 -3.43 9.37
N ARG A 45 -14.55 -4.06 10.56
CA ARG A 45 -13.27 -4.48 11.14
C ARG A 45 -12.53 -5.48 10.26
N THR A 46 -13.25 -6.35 9.55
CA THR A 46 -12.65 -7.30 8.61
C THR A 46 -12.07 -6.56 7.40
N ILE A 47 -12.77 -5.53 6.91
CA ILE A 47 -12.27 -4.69 5.81
C ILE A 47 -11.04 -3.91 6.24
N GLU A 48 -11.03 -3.36 7.46
CA GLU A 48 -9.86 -2.69 8.03
C GLU A 48 -8.67 -3.64 8.18
N ALA A 49 -8.90 -4.88 8.61
CA ALA A 49 -7.85 -5.89 8.72
C ALA A 49 -7.28 -6.27 7.35
N VAL A 50 -8.13 -6.45 6.34
CA VAL A 50 -7.70 -6.70 4.96
C VAL A 50 -6.93 -5.51 4.39
N GLU A 51 -7.39 -4.29 4.61
CA GLU A 51 -6.71 -3.05 4.21
C GLU A 51 -5.31 -2.97 4.84
N HIS A 52 -5.20 -3.27 6.13
CA HIS A 52 -3.93 -3.31 6.85
C HIS A 52 -2.99 -4.37 6.27
N THR A 53 -3.52 -5.58 6.03
CA THR A 53 -2.72 -6.70 5.52
C THR A 53 -2.22 -6.43 4.11
N LEU A 54 -3.06 -5.87 3.24
CA LEU A 54 -2.67 -5.43 1.90
C LEU A 54 -1.58 -4.37 1.96
N ARG A 55 -1.68 -3.42 2.89
CA ARG A 55 -0.65 -2.41 3.10
C ARG A 55 0.69 -3.02 3.48
N GLU A 56 0.70 -3.92 4.46
CA GLU A 56 1.93 -4.61 4.87
C GLU A 56 2.52 -5.44 3.73
N CYS A 57 1.69 -6.17 2.98
CA CYS A 57 2.15 -6.92 1.82
C CYS A 57 2.77 -6.01 0.76
N VAL A 58 2.13 -4.91 0.39
CA VAL A 58 2.66 -3.98 -0.62
C VAL A 58 3.94 -3.31 -0.14
N LEU A 59 4.02 -2.90 1.13
CA LEU A 59 5.25 -2.32 1.69
C LEU A 59 6.38 -3.35 1.75
N ARG A 60 6.08 -4.60 2.11
CA ARG A 60 7.07 -5.69 2.10
C ARG A 60 7.58 -5.96 0.68
N GLU A 61 6.69 -6.13 -0.28
CA GLU A 61 7.04 -6.32 -1.69
C GLU A 61 7.88 -5.13 -2.20
N LEU A 62 7.49 -3.90 -1.87
CA LEU A 62 8.25 -2.70 -2.25
C LEU A 62 9.66 -2.68 -1.64
N HIS A 63 9.80 -3.15 -0.39
CA HIS A 63 11.10 -3.22 0.29
C HIS A 63 11.99 -4.33 -0.27
N GLU A 64 11.42 -5.47 -0.60
CA GLU A 64 12.12 -6.62 -1.18
C GLU A 64 12.46 -6.41 -2.67
N TRP A 65 11.72 -5.54 -3.35
CA TRP A 65 11.94 -5.26 -4.77
C TRP A 65 13.22 -4.44 -5.00
N GLN A 66 14.25 -5.13 -5.52
CA GLN A 66 15.51 -4.53 -5.96
C GLN A 66 15.64 -4.58 -7.50
N PRO A 67 15.63 -3.43 -8.20
CA PRO A 67 15.82 -3.38 -9.66
C PRO A 67 17.29 -3.43 -10.15
#